data_AF-A0A2E8LC38-F1
#
_entry.id   AF-A0A2E8LC38-F1
#
_cell.length_a   1.000
_cell.length_b   1.000
_cell.length_c   1.000
_cell.angle_alpha   90.00
_cell.angle_beta   90.00
_cell.angle_gamma   90.00
#
_symmetry.space_group_name_H-M   'P 1'
#
loop_
_entity.id
_entity.type
_entity.pdbx_description
1 polymer ?
#
loop_
_entity_poly.entity_id
_entity_poly.type
_entity_poly.pdbx_seq_one_letter_code
_entity_poly.pdbx_strand_id
1 'polypeptide(L)' 'MGGVAACLAVRQREEMGDIEPRPVALLLDREVDTFLANEARADTHLVKPLNAFQVLRAVESLVAHEPSSA' A
#
# COMPACT_ATOMS: atom_id res chain seq x y z
N MET A 1 11.11 -3.49 7.74
CA MET A 1 9.97 -4.16 8.41
C MET A 1 8.89 -3.20 8.93
N GLY A 2 9.22 -2.01 9.46
CA GLY A 2 8.19 -1.10 10.02
C GLY A 2 7.03 -0.73 9.09
N GLY A 3 7.29 -0.54 7.78
CA GLY A 3 6.24 -0.24 6.80
C GLY A 3 5.20 -1.37 6.65
N VAL A 4 5.63 -2.63 6.66
CA VAL A 4 4.74 -3.80 6.61
C VAL A 4 3.86 -3.86 7.86
N ALA A 5 4.44 -3.65 9.04
CA ALA A 5 3.68 -3.60 10.29
C ALA A 5 2.65 -2.45 10.31
N ALA A 6 3.01 -1.28 9.76
CA ALA A 6 2.08 -0.17 9.62
C ALA A 6 0.93 -0.48 8.66
N CYS A 7 1.20 -1.15 7.52
CA CYS A 7 0.16 -1.60 6.60
C CYS A 7 -0.83 -2.54 7.28
N LEU A 8 -0.33 -3.55 7.99
CA LEU A 8 -1.18 -4.48 8.75
C LEU A 8 -2.02 -3.76 9.82
N ALA A 9 -1.46 -2.77 10.51
CA ALA A 9 -2.20 -1.97 11.49
C ALA A 9 -3.32 -1.14 10.85
N VAL A 10 -3.11 -0.59 9.64
CA VAL A 10 -4.17 0.08 8.88
C VAL A 10 -5.29 -0.91 8.54
N ARG A 11 -4.95 -2.08 7.99
CA ARG A 11 -5.93 -3.13 7.63
C ARG A 11 -6.74 -3.61 8.83
N GLN A 12 -6.11 -3.81 9.98
CA GLN A 12 -6.80 -4.20 11.21
C GLN A 12 -7.82 -3.14 11.63
N ARG A 13 -7.47 -1.85 11.54
CA ARG A 13 -8.40 -0.76 11.87
C ARG A 13 -9.55 -0.65 10.87
N GLU A 14 -9.31 -0.91 9.59
CA GLU A 14 -10.37 -1.01 8.58
C GLU A 14 -11.33 -2.18 8.88
N GLU A 15 -10.79 -3.37 9.18
CA GLU A 15 -11.58 -4.56 9.53
C GLU A 15 -12.41 -4.36 10.82
N MET A 16 -11.89 -3.57 11.78
CA MET A 16 -12.59 -3.19 13.00
C MET A 16 -13.64 -2.08 12.79
N GLY A 17 -13.66 -1.43 11.62
CA GLY A 17 -14.53 -0.29 11.34
C GLY A 17 -14.11 1.01 12.03
N ASP A 18 -12.89 1.09 12.57
CA ASP A 18 -12.35 2.29 13.21
C ASP A 18 -12.04 3.40 12.19
N ILE A 19 -11.76 3.00 10.94
CA ILE A 19 -11.49 3.89 9.81
C ILE A 19 -12.15 3.33 8.54
N GLU A 20 -12.52 4.23 7.62
CA GLU A 20 -12.87 3.84 6.25
C GLU A 20 -11.65 3.23 5.53
N PRO A 21 -11.86 2.36 4.53
CA PRO A 21 -10.80 1.82 3.70
C PRO A 21 -9.89 2.93 3.12
N ARG A 22 -8.59 2.74 3.21
CA ARG A 22 -7.56 3.65 2.71
C ARG A 22 -6.62 2.91 1.75
N PRO A 23 -6.25 3.56 0.63
CA PRO A 23 -5.22 3.01 -0.24
C PRO A 23 -3.85 3.04 0.47
N VAL A 24 -3.14 1.92 0.41
CA VAL A 24 -1.80 1.74 0.99
C VAL A 24 -0.83 1.22 -0.08
N ALA A 25 0.26 1.96 -0.28
CA ALA A 25 1.42 1.49 -1.04
C ALA A 25 2.59 1.15 -0.12
N LEU A 26 3.31 0.08 -0.43
CA LEU A 26 4.58 -0.23 0.24
C LEU A 26 5.78 0.10 -0.65
N LEU A 27 6.78 0.77 -0.05
CA LEU A 27 8.08 0.98 -0.67
C LEU A 27 9.06 -0.10 -0.21
N LEU A 28 9.53 -0.90 -1.16
CA LEU A 28 10.41 -2.04 -0.98
C LEU A 28 11.83 -1.71 -1.46
N ASP A 29 12.82 -2.37 -0.86
CA ASP A 29 14.22 -2.17 -1.22
C ASP A 29 14.66 -3.03 -2.42
N ARG A 30 13.97 -4.15 -2.68
CA ARG A 30 14.31 -5.13 -3.72
C ARG A 30 13.08 -5.96 -4.15
N GLU A 31 13.12 -6.47 -5.38
CA GLU A 31 12.05 -7.27 -6.00
C GLU A 31 11.68 -8.52 -5.18
N VAL A 32 12.65 -9.16 -4.53
CA VAL A 32 12.39 -10.35 -3.72
C VAL A 32 11.56 -10.07 -2.48
N ASP A 33 11.36 -8.82 -2.09
CA ASP A 33 10.54 -8.44 -0.94
C ASP A 33 9.06 -8.25 -1.32
N THR A 34 8.68 -8.40 -2.60
CA THR A 34 7.30 -8.21 -3.09
C THR A 34 6.28 -9.12 -2.40
N PHE A 35 6.68 -10.30 -1.96
CA PHE A 35 5.81 -11.17 -1.16
C PHE A 35 5.35 -10.49 0.14
N LEU A 36 6.19 -9.65 0.76
CA LEU A 36 5.82 -8.93 1.98
C LEU A 36 4.67 -7.96 1.74
N ALA A 37 4.59 -7.36 0.55
CA ALA A 37 3.50 -6.46 0.21
C ALA A 37 2.17 -7.21 0.02
N ASN A 38 2.23 -8.41 -0.58
CA ASN A 38 1.08 -9.27 -0.75
C ASN A 38 0.55 -9.78 0.60
N GLU A 39 1.44 -10.29 1.46
CA GLU A 39 1.08 -10.75 2.81
C GLU A 39 0.50 -9.63 3.68
N ALA A 40 1.01 -8.40 3.52
CA ALA A 40 0.51 -7.22 4.21
C ALA A 40 -0.82 -6.68 3.63
N ARG A 41 -1.30 -7.24 2.52
CA ARG A 41 -2.47 -6.77 1.76
C ARG A 41 -2.37 -5.29 1.37
N ALA A 42 -1.19 -4.85 0.93
CA ALA A 42 -1.04 -3.52 0.33
C ALA A 42 -1.72 -3.48 -1.04
N ASP A 43 -2.30 -2.34 -1.42
CA ASP A 43 -2.98 -2.17 -2.72
C ASP A 43 -1.98 -2.08 -3.87
N THR A 44 -0.77 -1.61 -3.59
CA THR A 44 0.34 -1.63 -4.53
C THR A 44 1.68 -1.60 -3.81
N HIS A 45 2.77 -1.76 -4.57
CA HIS A 45 4.12 -1.57 -4.06
C HIS A 45 5.02 -0.92 -5.11
N LEU A 46 6.08 -0.30 -4.62
CA LEU A 46 7.14 0.33 -5.38
C LEU A 46 8.48 -0.28 -4.95
N VAL A 47 9.37 -0.58 -5.89
CA VAL A 47 10.69 -1.16 -5.59
C VAL A 47 11.77 -0.13 -5.91
N LYS A 48 12.71 0.09 -4.99
CA LYS A 48 13.83 1.01 -5.21
C LYS A 48 14.81 0.47 -6.27
N PRO A 49 15.51 1.37 -7.00
CA PRO A 49 15.43 2.83 -6.92
C PRO A 49 14.19 3.39 -7.66
N LEU A 50 13.64 4.48 -7.12
CA LEU A 50 12.46 5.13 -7.68
C LEU A 50 12.83 6.39 -8.46
N ASN A 51 12.04 6.69 -9.48
CA ASN A 51 11.97 8.01 -10.10
C ASN A 51 10.62 8.69 -9.80
N ALA A 52 10.57 10.01 -9.99
CA ALA A 52 9.38 10.82 -9.69
C ALA A 52 8.14 10.37 -10.47
N PHE A 53 8.31 9.93 -11.72
CA PHE A 53 7.19 9.50 -12.56
C PHE A 53 6.60 8.18 -12.07
N GLN A 54 7.42 7.23 -11.63
CA GLN A 54 6.95 5.97 -11.02
C GLN A 54 6.10 6.22 -9.78
N VAL A 55 6.53 7.15 -8.92
CA VAL A 55 5.76 7.53 -7.73
C VAL A 55 4.44 8.19 -8.12
N LEU A 56 4.49 9.17 -9.03
CA LEU A 56 3.30 9.88 -9.48
C LEU A 56 2.25 8.90 -10.03
N ARG A 57 2.66 7.98 -10.91
CA ARG A 57 1.77 6.98 -11.52
C ARG A 57 1.17 6.02 -10.49
N ALA A 58 1.97 5.59 -9.51
CA ALA A 58 1.47 4.72 -8.45
C ALA A 58 0.43 5.44 -7.58
N VAL A 59 0.68 6.71 -7.22
CA VAL A 59 -0.26 7.50 -6.43
C VAL A 59 -1.53 7.82 -7.20
N GLU A 60 -1.42 8.24 -8.47
CA GLU A 60 -2.59 8.45 -9.34
C GLU A 60 -3.43 7.18 -9.46
N SER A 61 -2.79 6.04 -9.67
CA SER A 61 -3.48 4.75 -9.71
C SER A 61 -4.19 4.45 -8.39
N LEU A 62 -3.57 4.70 -7.23
CA LEU A 62 -4.18 4.41 -5.94
C LEU A 62 -5.36 5.33 -5.60
N VAL A 63 -5.25 6.62 -5.91
CA VAL A 63 -6.26 7.61 -5.54
C VAL A 63 -7.43 7.61 -6.53
N ALA A 64 -7.20 7.29 -7.81
CA ALA A 64 -8.27 7.17 -8.79
C ALA A 64 -9.22 5.99 -8.51
N HIS A 65 -8.72 4.94 -7.84
CA HIS A 65 -9.55 3.87 -7.29
C HIS A 65 -10.03 4.31 -5.90
N GLU A 66 -11.02 5.21 -5.83
CA GLU A 66 -11.72 5.43 -4.56
C GLU A 66 -12.26 4.07 -4.08
N PRO A 67 -11.88 3.61 -2.87
CA PRO A 67 -12.44 2.39 -2.34
C PRO A 67 -13.94 2.62 -2.20
N SER A 68 -14.72 1.86 -2.97
CA SER A 68 -16.17 1.95 -3.01
C SER A 68 -16.72 1.88 -1.59
N SER A 69 -17.13 3.02 -1.04
CA SER A 69 -17.95 3.11 0.17
C SER A 69 -19.31 2.51 -0.19
N ALA A 70 -19.51 1.26 0.19
CA ALA A 70 -20.77 0.53 0.12
C ALA A 70 -21.07 -0.08 1.49
#